data_AF-A0A2H0B670-F1
#
_entry.id   AF-A0A2H0B670-F1
#
_cell.length_a   1.000
_cell.length_b   1.000
_cell.length_c   1.000
_cell.angle_alpha   90.00
_cell.angle_beta   90.00
_cell.angle_gamma   90.00
#
_symmetry.space_group_name_H-M   'P 1'
#
loop_
_entity.id
_entity.type
_entity.pdbx_description
1 polymer ?
#
loop_
_entity_poly.entity_id
_entity_poly.type
_entity_poly.pdbx_seq_one_letter_code
_entity_poly.pdbx_strand_id
1 'polypeptide(L)'
;MKKCRSHFQIYPNSLGGARELRSTRITVSCVGGLYCHDFVYTRDSFISNFQGKVMISNFSERQRQPEAEARKAQFKQLPYKINILPDQAFAEGGEFLYAPKESLLFCGQSRNNALGNRLVARWLKIKYWFTVISHGYHLDTVMALVKDRSDRVKAVLVCWDRIKNKRPLAAFLMARKIPAFTVEPVDSIGNGVLGTLAINC
;
A
#
# COMPACT_ATOMS: atom_id res chain seq x y z
N MET A 1 -26.59 -0.89 9.23
CA MET A 1 -25.32 -1.65 9.15
C MET A 1 -25.28 -2.70 10.24
N LYS A 2 -25.10 -3.99 9.90
CA LYS A 2 -24.82 -5.03 10.91
C LYS A 2 -23.34 -4.95 11.30
N LYS A 3 -23.03 -4.55 12.53
CA LYS A 3 -21.68 -4.69 13.11
C LYS A 3 -21.44 -6.17 13.37
N CYS A 4 -20.70 -6.85 12.51
CA CYS A 4 -20.21 -8.19 12.82
C CYS A 4 -18.95 -8.03 13.67
N ARG A 5 -19.06 -8.27 14.98
CA ARG A 5 -17.89 -8.33 15.88
C ARG A 5 -17.35 -9.76 15.85
N SER A 6 -16.37 -10.03 14.99
CA SER A 6 -15.57 -11.24 15.09
C SER A 6 -14.32 -10.96 15.94
N HIS A 7 -14.16 -11.73 17.02
CA HIS A 7 -12.92 -11.77 17.78
C HIS A 7 -11.97 -12.74 17.08
N PHE A 8 -10.95 -12.22 16.41
CA PHE A 8 -9.85 -13.04 15.89
C PHE A 8 -8.78 -13.16 16.96
N GLN A 9 -8.53 -14.39 17.40
CA GLN A 9 -7.43 -14.75 18.30
C GLN A 9 -6.37 -15.46 17.46
N ILE A 10 -5.22 -14.82 17.26
CA ILE A 10 -4.10 -15.43 16.53
C ILE A 10 -3.34 -16.30 17.54
N TYR A 11 -3.45 -17.62 17.41
CA TYR A 11 -2.67 -18.56 18.21
C TYR A 11 -1.28 -18.75 17.59
N PRO A 12 -0.18 -18.53 18.33
CA PRO A 12 1.14 -18.88 17.83
C PRO A 12 1.29 -20.41 17.85
N ASN A 13 1.77 -20.98 16.73
CA ASN A 13 2.36 -22.32 16.75
C ASN A 13 3.52 -22.28 17.75
N SER A 14 3.42 -23.14 18.75
CA SER A 14 4.35 -23.30 19.85
C SER A 14 5.75 -23.56 19.35
N LEU A 15 6.72 -22.72 19.72
CA LEU A 15 8.09 -23.09 20.11
C LEU A 15 8.78 -21.85 20.72
N GLY A 16 8.84 -21.80 22.06
CA GLY A 16 9.85 -21.05 22.81
C GLY A 16 9.59 -19.56 23.10
N GLY A 17 9.22 -19.26 24.35
CA GLY A 17 9.39 -17.94 24.97
C GLY A 17 8.10 -17.14 25.15
N ALA A 18 7.40 -17.35 26.27
CA ALA A 18 6.27 -16.53 26.68
C ALA A 18 6.70 -15.07 26.92
N ARG A 19 6.39 -14.19 25.98
CA ARG A 19 6.26 -12.75 26.23
C ARG A 19 4.87 -12.31 25.78
N GLU A 20 4.21 -11.59 26.68
CA GLU A 20 2.84 -11.10 26.62
C GLU A 20 2.53 -10.45 25.24
N LEU A 21 1.74 -11.15 24.42
CA LEU A 21 1.20 -10.62 23.17
C LEU A 21 0.15 -9.57 23.52
N ARG A 22 0.43 -8.29 23.28
CA ARG A 22 -0.61 -7.26 23.30
C ARG A 22 -1.70 -7.64 22.32
N SER A 23 -2.90 -7.90 22.82
CA SER A 23 -4.10 -8.13 22.02
C SER A 23 -4.30 -6.98 21.03
N THR A 24 -4.07 -7.24 19.74
CA THR A 24 -4.47 -6.32 18.68
C THR A 24 -5.97 -6.49 18.46
N ARG A 25 -6.78 -5.50 18.86
CA ARG A 25 -8.20 -5.47 18.50
C ARG A 25 -8.34 -5.07 17.04
N ILE A 26 -8.50 -6.06 16.16
CA ILE A 26 -8.88 -5.83 14.76
C ILE A 26 -10.40 -5.72 14.70
N THR A 27 -10.92 -4.65 14.10
CA THR A 27 -12.34 -4.52 13.76
C THR A 27 -12.49 -4.76 12.27
N VAL A 28 -13.24 -5.79 11.89
CA VAL A 28 -13.55 -6.10 10.50
C VAL A 28 -14.87 -5.43 10.13
N SER A 29 -14.89 -4.65 9.05
CA SER A 29 -16.11 -4.05 8.50
C SER A 29 -16.41 -4.65 7.13
N CYS A 30 -17.59 -5.24 6.97
CA CYS A 30 -18.05 -5.74 5.68
C CYS A 30 -18.75 -4.63 4.90
N VAL A 31 -18.58 -4.66 3.58
CA VAL A 31 -19.24 -3.75 2.64
C VAL A 31 -20.17 -4.59 1.80
N GLY A 32 -21.47 -4.29 1.82
CA GLY A 32 -22.45 -4.94 0.95
C GLY A 32 -22.64 -4.14 -0.34
N GLY A 33 -22.85 -4.83 -1.46
CA GLY A 33 -23.18 -4.24 -2.76
C GLY A 33 -22.68 -5.09 -3.94
N LEU A 34 -23.33 -4.95 -5.11
CA LEU A 34 -22.79 -5.41 -6.40
C LEU A 34 -21.74 -4.40 -6.83
N TYR A 35 -20.47 -4.72 -6.60
CA TYR A 35 -19.33 -3.95 -7.11
C TYR A 35 -18.60 -4.79 -8.16
N CYS A 36 -17.85 -4.13 -9.05
CA CYS A 36 -16.99 -4.79 -10.03
C CYS A 36 -16.01 -5.77 -9.36
N HIS A 37 -15.50 -6.73 -10.14
CA HIS A 37 -14.63 -7.81 -9.67
C HIS A 37 -13.41 -7.34 -8.86
N ASP A 38 -12.93 -6.10 -9.08
CA ASP A 38 -11.74 -5.54 -8.44
C ASP A 38 -11.97 -4.91 -7.05
N PHE A 39 -13.22 -4.84 -6.57
CA PHE A 39 -13.56 -4.22 -5.27
C PHE A 39 -12.85 -4.87 -4.07
N VAL A 40 -12.43 -6.14 -4.20
CA VAL A 40 -11.65 -6.86 -3.19
C VAL A 40 -10.27 -6.24 -2.96
N TYR A 41 -9.72 -5.49 -3.93
CA TYR A 41 -8.44 -4.79 -3.82
C TYR A 41 -8.59 -3.47 -3.06
N THR A 42 -8.92 -3.60 -1.78
CA THR A 42 -9.29 -2.46 -0.92
C THR A 42 -8.19 -1.41 -0.78
N ARG A 43 -6.92 -1.83 -0.90
CA ARG A 43 -5.73 -0.96 -0.80
C ARG A 43 -5.77 0.15 -1.85
N ASP A 44 -6.29 -0.12 -3.04
CA ASP A 44 -6.30 0.85 -4.13
C ASP A 44 -7.24 2.02 -3.88
N SER A 45 -8.27 1.81 -3.05
CA SER A 45 -9.40 2.72 -2.88
C SER A 45 -9.14 3.89 -1.92
N PHE A 46 -8.05 3.86 -1.15
CA PHE A 46 -7.67 4.95 -0.25
C PHE A 46 -6.19 4.92 0.16
N ILE A 47 -5.68 6.05 0.67
CA ILE A 47 -4.38 6.19 1.33
C ILE A 47 -4.60 6.58 2.79
N SER A 48 -3.89 5.94 3.73
CA SER A 48 -3.96 6.26 5.16
C SER A 48 -2.68 6.92 5.66
N ASN A 49 -2.81 7.89 6.56
CA ASN A 49 -1.65 8.46 7.27
C ASN A 49 -1.34 7.75 8.60
N PHE A 50 -2.06 6.66 8.92
CA PHE A 50 -1.98 5.91 10.18
C PHE A 50 -2.31 6.72 11.45
N GLN A 51 -2.89 7.91 11.31
CA GLN A 51 -3.25 8.82 12.41
C GLN A 51 -4.70 9.30 12.27
N GLY A 52 -5.60 8.40 11.88
CA GLY A 52 -7.03 8.70 11.77
C GLY A 52 -7.40 9.60 10.60
N LYS A 53 -6.52 9.81 9.61
CA LYS A 53 -6.85 10.51 8.36
C LYS A 53 -6.69 9.59 7.18
N VAL A 54 -7.63 9.68 6.25
CA VAL A 54 -7.65 8.91 5.01
C VAL A 54 -7.87 9.85 3.85
N MET A 55 -7.15 9.59 2.76
CA MET A 55 -7.38 10.23 1.47
C MET A 55 -8.09 9.21 0.58
N ILE A 56 -9.22 9.58 0.02
CA ILE A 56 -9.94 8.71 -0.93
C ILE A 56 -9.22 8.76 -2.26
N SER A 57 -9.00 7.58 -2.85
CA SER A 57 -8.30 7.47 -4.11
C SER A 57 -9.13 8.01 -5.26
N ASN A 58 -8.41 8.61 -6.22
CA ASN A 58 -8.96 9.10 -7.48
C ASN A 58 -8.37 8.23 -8.59
N PHE A 59 -9.14 7.24 -9.02
CA PHE A 59 -8.70 6.20 -9.96
C PHE A 59 -8.48 6.76 -11.35
N SER A 60 -7.41 6.35 -12.02
CA SER A 60 -7.24 6.67 -13.45
C SER A 60 -8.18 5.87 -14.33
N GLU A 61 -8.53 4.63 -13.93
CA GLU A 61 -9.60 3.84 -14.54
C GLU A 61 -10.94 4.23 -13.94
N ARG A 62 -11.76 4.95 -14.70
CA ARG A 62 -12.97 5.56 -14.17
C ARG A 62 -14.02 4.55 -13.79
N GLN A 63 -14.01 3.36 -14.40
CA GLN A 63 -14.90 2.26 -14.05
C GLN A 63 -14.68 1.77 -12.60
N ARG A 64 -13.49 1.98 -12.01
CA ARG A 64 -13.17 1.60 -10.62
C ARG A 64 -13.51 2.69 -9.59
N GLN A 65 -13.81 3.92 -10.01
CA GLN A 65 -14.13 5.01 -9.09
C GLN A 65 -15.28 4.71 -8.09
N PRO A 66 -16.34 3.95 -8.45
CA PRO A 66 -17.36 3.51 -7.51
C PRO A 66 -16.81 2.75 -6.28
N GLU A 67 -15.67 2.06 -6.41
CA GLU A 67 -15.01 1.36 -5.30
C GLU A 67 -14.50 2.34 -4.22
N ALA A 68 -13.87 3.45 -4.65
CA ALA A 68 -13.43 4.53 -3.78
C ALA A 68 -14.60 5.26 -3.10
N GLU A 69 -15.70 5.49 -3.83
CA GLU A 69 -16.89 6.12 -3.26
C GLU A 69 -17.59 5.22 -2.23
N ALA A 70 -17.64 3.90 -2.48
CA ALA A 70 -18.13 2.94 -1.51
C ALA A 70 -17.25 2.92 -0.24
N ARG A 71 -15.92 3.01 -0.39
CA ARG A 71 -14.98 3.11 0.73
C ARG A 71 -15.15 4.40 1.53
N LYS A 72 -15.33 5.54 0.85
CA LYS A 72 -15.63 6.84 1.46
C LYS A 72 -16.91 6.79 2.27
N ALA A 73 -17.97 6.15 1.76
CA ALA A 73 -19.22 5.98 2.50
C ALA A 73 -19.03 5.22 3.83
N GLN A 74 -18.17 4.19 3.85
CA GLN A 74 -17.80 3.50 5.09
C GLN A 74 -17.00 4.39 6.04
N PHE A 75 -15.99 5.11 5.54
CA PHE A 75 -15.17 5.97 6.38
C PHE A 75 -15.98 7.11 7.01
N LYS A 76 -17.07 7.58 6.39
CA LYS A 76 -17.99 8.56 6.99
C LYS A 76 -18.68 8.04 8.25
N GLN A 77 -18.78 6.73 8.43
CA GLN A 77 -19.41 6.10 9.60
C GLN A 77 -18.39 5.75 10.70
N LEU A 78 -17.11 6.06 10.45
CA LEU A 78 -15.98 5.78 11.33
C LEU A 78 -15.34 7.12 11.74
N PRO A 79 -14.55 7.16 12.82
CA PRO A 79 -13.91 8.40 13.29
C PRO A 79 -12.67 8.78 12.46
N TYR A 80 -12.75 8.69 11.12
CA TYR A 80 -11.69 9.10 10.21
C TYR A 80 -11.97 10.48 9.62
N LYS A 81 -10.93 11.31 9.55
CA LYS A 81 -10.97 12.54 8.76
C LYS A 81 -10.70 12.19 7.29
N ILE A 82 -11.66 12.53 6.43
CA ILE A 82 -11.59 12.23 5.01
C ILE A 82 -10.99 13.43 4.24
N ASN A 83 -10.05 13.14 3.35
CA ASN A 83 -9.47 14.07 2.37
C ASN A 83 -9.78 13.58 0.95
N ILE A 84 -10.07 14.51 0.05
CA ILE A 84 -10.37 14.22 -1.36
C ILE A 84 -9.33 14.95 -2.23
N LEU A 85 -8.88 14.28 -3.29
CA LEU A 85 -7.99 14.86 -4.29
C LEU A 85 -8.77 15.68 -5.32
N PRO A 86 -8.16 16.69 -5.94
CA PRO A 86 -8.78 17.36 -7.08
C PRO A 86 -8.83 16.42 -8.29
N ASP A 87 -9.80 16.63 -9.20
CA ASP A 87 -10.16 15.68 -10.26
C ASP A 87 -9.00 15.25 -11.17
N GLN A 88 -8.07 16.16 -11.44
CA GLN A 88 -6.89 15.95 -12.28
C GLN A 88 -5.74 15.21 -11.58
N ALA A 89 -5.85 14.91 -10.28
CA ALA A 89 -4.80 14.28 -9.49
C ALA A 89 -5.13 12.79 -9.26
N PHE A 90 -4.55 11.91 -10.06
CA PHE A 90 -4.77 10.46 -9.94
C PHE A 90 -3.84 9.85 -8.91
N ALA A 91 -4.41 9.16 -7.94
CA ALA A 91 -3.69 8.51 -6.86
C ALA A 91 -4.48 7.30 -6.33
N GLU A 92 -3.94 6.11 -6.55
CA GLU A 92 -4.44 4.81 -6.10
C GLU A 92 -3.50 4.30 -4.99
N GLY A 93 -4.05 3.72 -3.93
CA GLY A 93 -3.26 3.36 -2.75
C GLY A 93 -2.18 2.31 -3.01
N GLY A 94 -2.39 1.40 -3.96
CA GLY A 94 -1.41 0.39 -4.35
C GLY A 94 -0.10 0.92 -4.95
N GLU A 95 -0.10 2.18 -5.38
CA GLU A 95 1.10 2.85 -5.89
C GLU A 95 1.96 3.45 -4.78
N PHE A 96 1.57 3.34 -3.51
CA PHE A 96 2.28 3.96 -2.40
C PHE A 96 2.83 2.94 -1.41
N LEU A 97 4.14 2.95 -1.23
CA LEU A 97 4.80 2.27 -0.12
C LEU A 97 5.23 3.31 0.91
N TYR A 98 4.49 3.39 2.02
CA TYR A 98 4.63 4.41 3.04
C TYR A 98 5.34 3.93 4.31
N ALA A 99 6.41 4.65 4.68
CA ALA A 99 7.19 4.45 5.89
C ALA A 99 7.27 5.75 6.72
N PRO A 100 6.35 5.95 7.70
CA PRO A 100 6.28 7.18 8.48
C PRO A 100 7.53 7.42 9.35
N LYS A 101 8.12 6.38 9.93
CA LYS A 101 9.28 6.48 10.84
C LYS A 101 10.53 7.04 10.14
N GLU A 102 10.70 6.71 8.86
CA GLU A 102 11.78 7.18 8.00
C GLU A 102 11.42 8.45 7.22
N SER A 103 10.19 8.96 7.40
CA SER A 103 9.60 10.02 6.57
C SER A 103 9.84 9.75 5.08
N LEU A 104 9.51 8.51 4.67
CA LEU A 104 9.81 7.95 3.35
C LEU A 104 8.53 7.51 2.65
N LEU A 105 8.44 7.84 1.36
CA LEU A 105 7.39 7.37 0.47
C LEU A 105 7.97 6.95 -0.87
N PHE A 106 7.73 5.71 -1.29
CA PHE A 106 7.90 5.35 -2.70
C PHE A 106 6.55 5.52 -3.39
N CYS A 107 6.57 6.16 -4.55
CA CYS A 107 5.38 6.43 -5.35
C CYS A 107 5.55 5.79 -6.73
N GLY A 108 4.68 4.86 -7.09
CA GLY A 108 4.59 4.39 -8.46
C GLY A 108 3.88 5.40 -9.36
N GLN A 109 3.98 5.19 -10.67
CA GLN A 109 3.42 6.10 -11.68
C GLN A 109 2.79 5.33 -12.85
N SER A 110 2.38 4.08 -12.64
CA SER A 110 1.64 3.31 -13.65
C SER A 110 0.19 3.77 -13.73
N ARG A 111 -0.42 4.03 -12.56
CA ARG A 111 -1.82 4.41 -12.37
C ARG A 111 -1.97 5.79 -11.74
N ASN A 112 -0.95 6.21 -11.00
CA ASN A 112 -0.85 7.56 -10.47
C ASN A 112 -0.23 8.51 -11.47
N ASN A 113 -0.58 9.79 -11.36
CA ASN A 113 0.13 10.85 -12.07
C ASN A 113 1.01 11.67 -11.11
N ALA A 114 1.92 12.48 -11.68
CA ALA A 114 2.89 13.25 -10.89
C ALA A 114 2.22 14.21 -9.90
N LEU A 115 1.07 14.78 -10.26
CA LEU A 115 0.31 15.67 -9.39
C LEU A 115 -0.29 14.92 -8.20
N GLY A 116 -0.93 13.77 -8.42
CA GLY A 116 -1.46 12.92 -7.35
C GLY A 116 -0.37 12.49 -6.37
N ASN A 117 0.75 11.99 -6.89
CA ASN A 117 1.91 11.62 -6.07
C ASN A 117 2.40 12.79 -5.21
N ARG A 118 2.54 13.99 -5.79
CA ARG A 118 2.99 15.18 -5.06
C ARG A 118 2.01 15.62 -3.97
N LEU A 119 0.70 15.57 -4.25
CA LEU A 119 -0.33 15.94 -3.27
C LEU A 119 -0.40 14.94 -2.12
N VAL A 120 -0.30 13.64 -2.40
CA VAL A 120 -0.22 12.60 -1.37
C VAL A 120 1.01 12.77 -0.50
N ALA A 121 2.20 12.95 -1.10
CA ALA A 121 3.44 13.17 -0.36
C ALA A 121 3.36 14.41 0.57
N ARG A 122 2.76 15.50 0.09
CA ARG A 122 2.53 16.72 0.88
C ARG A 122 1.54 16.47 2.02
N TRP A 123 0.43 15.78 1.75
CA TRP A 123 -0.59 15.46 2.75
C TRP A 123 -0.04 14.56 3.86
N LEU A 124 0.79 13.57 3.50
CA LEU A 124 1.51 12.70 4.43
C LEU A 124 2.70 13.38 5.13
N LYS A 125 3.05 14.62 4.75
CA LYS A 125 4.16 15.42 5.29
C LYS A 125 5.51 14.69 5.20
N ILE A 126 5.77 14.11 4.04
CA ILE A 126 6.96 13.29 3.78
C ILE A 126 8.16 14.18 3.45
N LYS A 127 9.30 13.89 4.08
CA LYS A 127 10.58 14.56 3.82
C LYS A 127 11.28 13.99 2.59
N TYR A 128 11.17 12.68 2.38
CA TYR A 128 11.86 11.98 1.31
C TYR A 128 10.88 11.13 0.51
N TRP A 129 10.80 11.37 -0.78
CA TRP A 129 10.07 10.47 -1.66
C TRP A 129 10.89 10.11 -2.88
N PHE A 130 10.53 8.99 -3.51
CA PHE A 130 11.13 8.55 -4.77
C PHE A 130 10.04 8.01 -5.69
N THR A 131 10.03 8.50 -6.93
CA THR A 131 9.09 7.99 -7.95
C THR A 131 9.67 6.74 -8.61
N VAL A 132 8.99 5.62 -8.49
CA VAL A 132 9.34 4.36 -9.12
C VAL A 132 8.55 4.22 -10.42
N ILE A 133 9.24 4.06 -11.54
CA ILE A 133 8.62 3.81 -12.83
C ILE A 133 8.77 2.32 -13.09
N SER A 134 7.66 1.60 -13.24
CA SER A 134 7.67 0.15 -13.41
C SER A 134 6.82 -0.32 -14.59
N HIS A 135 6.89 -1.61 -14.87
CA HIS A 135 5.97 -2.34 -15.76
C HIS A 135 4.83 -3.02 -15.00
N GLY A 136 4.79 -2.90 -13.66
CA GLY A 136 3.70 -3.44 -12.84
C GLY A 136 2.44 -2.59 -12.95
N TYR A 137 1.29 -3.20 -12.66
CA TYR A 137 0.01 -2.49 -12.58
C TYR A 137 0.01 -1.46 -11.46
N HIS A 138 0.54 -1.83 -10.30
CA HIS A 138 0.83 -0.94 -9.18
C HIS A 138 2.22 -1.24 -8.62
N LEU A 139 2.79 -0.30 -7.85
CA LEU A 139 4.09 -0.46 -7.22
C LEU A 139 4.17 -1.68 -6.30
N ASP A 140 3.14 -1.93 -5.50
CA ASP A 140 3.05 -3.07 -4.58
C ASP A 140 3.18 -4.45 -5.25
N THR A 141 2.98 -4.54 -6.56
CA THR A 141 3.11 -5.79 -7.31
C THR A 141 4.57 -6.14 -7.67
N VAL A 142 5.45 -5.14 -7.60
CA VAL A 142 6.86 -5.27 -8.01
C VAL A 142 7.84 -4.86 -6.91
N MET A 143 7.36 -4.25 -5.83
CA MET A 143 8.19 -3.78 -4.73
C MET A 143 7.40 -3.83 -3.41
N ALA A 144 8.06 -4.23 -2.32
CA ALA A 144 7.49 -4.22 -0.98
C ALA A 144 8.51 -3.73 0.06
N LEU A 145 8.02 -3.11 1.14
CA LEU A 145 8.86 -2.74 2.28
C LEU A 145 8.94 -3.88 3.28
N VAL A 146 10.16 -4.25 3.69
CA VAL A 146 10.38 -5.12 4.84
C VAL A 146 10.59 -4.26 6.06
N LYS A 147 9.72 -4.40 7.07
CA LYS A 147 9.76 -3.61 8.30
C LYS A 147 9.98 -4.48 9.53
N ASP A 148 10.63 -3.93 10.54
CA ASP A 148 10.75 -4.57 11.84
C ASP A 148 9.48 -4.38 12.71
N ARG A 149 9.48 -4.98 13.90
CA ARG A 149 8.38 -4.86 14.87
C ARG A 149 8.14 -3.43 15.38
N SER A 150 9.08 -2.51 15.13
CA SER A 150 8.97 -1.08 15.47
C SER A 150 8.51 -0.22 14.27
N ASP A 151 8.05 -0.86 13.18
CA ASP A 151 7.63 -0.23 11.92
C ASP A 151 8.78 0.54 11.23
N ARG A 152 10.03 0.15 11.49
CA ARG A 152 11.19 0.73 10.81
C ARG A 152 11.57 -0.10 9.58
N VAL A 153 11.94 0.58 8.49
CA VAL A 153 12.35 -0.07 7.24
C VAL A 153 13.71 -0.77 7.44
N LYS A 154 13.76 -2.06 7.11
CA LYS A 154 14.98 -2.88 7.15
C LYS A 154 15.49 -3.28 5.79
N ALA A 155 14.61 -3.38 4.81
CA ALA A 155 14.97 -3.65 3.43
C ALA A 155 13.79 -3.33 2.49
N VAL A 156 14.04 -3.45 1.20
CA VAL A 156 13.00 -3.55 0.18
C VAL A 156 13.12 -4.89 -0.55
N LEU A 157 11.99 -5.54 -0.81
CA LEU A 157 11.89 -6.59 -1.83
C LEU A 157 11.60 -5.89 -3.15
N VAL A 158 12.31 -6.23 -4.22
CA VAL A 158 12.15 -5.55 -5.51
C VAL A 158 12.38 -6.51 -6.67
N CYS A 159 11.42 -6.54 -7.59
CA CYS A 159 11.61 -7.17 -8.88
C CYS A 159 12.28 -6.19 -9.83
N TRP A 160 13.62 -6.18 -9.82
CA TRP A 160 14.41 -5.23 -10.61
C TRP A 160 14.03 -5.26 -12.09
N ASP A 161 13.72 -6.42 -12.65
CA ASP A 161 13.30 -6.60 -14.04
C ASP A 161 12.05 -5.86 -14.45
N ARG A 162 11.21 -5.51 -13.48
CA ARG A 162 10.00 -4.72 -13.72
C ARG A 162 10.20 -3.24 -13.44
N ILE A 163 11.34 -2.81 -12.92
CA ILE A 163 11.64 -1.39 -12.70
C ILE A 163 12.33 -0.79 -13.93
N LYS A 164 11.80 0.32 -14.46
CA LYS A 164 12.40 1.05 -15.60
C LYS A 164 13.56 1.94 -15.15
N ASN A 165 13.39 2.68 -14.06
CA ASN A 165 14.40 3.58 -13.51
C ASN A 165 15.27 2.91 -12.42
N LYS A 166 15.78 1.70 -12.71
CA LYS A 166 16.55 0.86 -11.75
C LYS A 166 17.74 1.59 -11.14
N ARG A 167 18.56 2.24 -11.99
CA ARG A 167 19.81 2.91 -11.55
C ARG A 167 19.54 4.03 -10.54
N PRO A 168 18.65 5.01 -10.82
CA PRO A 168 18.27 6.00 -9.81
C PRO A 168 17.67 5.41 -8.52
N LEU A 169 16.84 4.36 -8.63
CA LEU A 169 16.26 3.70 -7.45
C LEU A 169 17.35 3.04 -6.58
N ALA A 170 18.27 2.31 -7.20
CA ALA A 170 19.39 1.68 -6.50
C ALA A 170 20.28 2.73 -5.80
N ALA A 171 20.58 3.85 -6.47
CA ALA A 171 21.35 4.94 -5.88
C ALA A 171 20.62 5.57 -4.68
N PHE A 172 19.31 5.78 -4.78
CA PHE A 172 18.49 6.30 -3.69
C PHE A 172 18.47 5.37 -2.47
N LEU A 173 18.31 4.06 -2.70
CA LEU A 173 18.32 3.05 -1.63
C LEU A 173 19.70 2.97 -0.94
N MET A 174 20.77 2.99 -1.73
CA MET A 174 22.15 3.02 -1.23
C MET A 174 22.42 4.25 -0.37
N ALA A 175 22.05 5.45 -0.83
CA ALA A 175 22.21 6.70 -0.09
C ALA A 175 21.48 6.69 1.26
N ARG A 176 20.39 5.93 1.36
CA ARG A 176 19.59 5.77 2.58
C ARG A 176 19.96 4.55 3.42
N LYS A 177 20.97 3.77 2.98
CA LYS A 177 21.39 2.51 3.62
C LYS A 177 20.24 1.51 3.77
N ILE A 178 19.39 1.42 2.75
CA ILE A 178 18.28 0.46 2.68
C ILE A 178 18.70 -0.70 1.78
N PRO A 179 18.94 -1.90 2.32
CA PRO A 179 19.20 -3.10 1.52
C PRO A 179 18.05 -3.40 0.56
N ALA A 180 18.38 -3.90 -0.62
CA ALA A 180 17.42 -4.38 -1.60
C ALA A 180 17.63 -5.87 -1.86
N PHE A 181 16.57 -6.65 -1.71
CA PHE A 181 16.55 -8.07 -2.05
C PHE A 181 15.82 -8.24 -3.37
N THR A 182 16.49 -8.85 -4.34
CA THR A 182 15.92 -9.15 -5.64
C THR A 182 14.84 -10.22 -5.50
N VAL A 183 13.74 -10.02 -6.20
CA VAL A 183 12.72 -11.04 -6.40
C VAL A 183 12.56 -11.27 -7.90
N GLU A 184 12.43 -12.53 -8.29
CA GLU A 184 12.28 -12.92 -9.69
C GLU A 184 10.93 -12.47 -10.25
N PRO A 185 10.82 -12.23 -11.57
CA PRO A 185 9.56 -11.83 -12.21
C PRO A 185 8.38 -12.76 -11.90
N VAL A 186 8.63 -14.08 -11.82
CA VAL A 186 7.63 -15.11 -11.54
C VAL A 186 6.98 -14.94 -10.16
N ASP A 187 7.73 -14.41 -9.19
CA ASP A 187 7.30 -14.19 -7.80
C ASP A 187 6.73 -12.76 -7.58
N SER A 188 6.66 -11.94 -8.63
CA SER A 188 6.17 -10.55 -8.58
C SER A 188 4.73 -10.44 -9.11
N ILE A 189 4.56 -9.89 -10.32
CA ILE A 189 3.30 -9.83 -11.08
C ILE A 189 2.96 -11.16 -11.78
N GLY A 190 3.78 -12.19 -11.62
CA GLY A 190 3.72 -13.42 -12.40
C GLY A 190 4.21 -13.24 -13.84
N ASN A 191 4.45 -14.36 -14.53
CA ASN A 191 4.86 -14.39 -15.94
C ASN A 191 4.12 -15.47 -16.74
N GLY A 192 2.90 -15.83 -16.30
CA GLY A 192 2.15 -16.98 -16.83
C GLY A 192 2.46 -18.31 -16.15
N VAL A 193 3.51 -18.36 -15.31
CA VAL A 193 3.81 -19.46 -14.39
C VAL A 193 3.65 -18.96 -12.96
N LEU A 194 3.14 -19.83 -12.07
CA LEU A 194 3.02 -19.51 -10.65
C LEU A 194 4.40 -19.55 -9.98
N GLY A 195 4.72 -18.48 -9.27
CA GLY A 195 5.91 -18.41 -8.41
C GLY A 195 5.76 -19.19 -7.12
N THR A 196 6.81 -19.16 -6.31
CA THR A 196 6.86 -19.67 -4.93
C THR A 196 6.55 -18.59 -3.89
N LEU A 197 6.55 -17.32 -4.30
CA LEU A 197 6.27 -16.15 -3.48
C LEU A 197 5.40 -15.16 -4.26
N ALA A 198 4.62 -14.33 -3.56
CA ALA A 198 3.95 -13.17 -4.15
C ALA A 198 4.37 -11.91 -3.37
N ILE A 199 4.94 -10.91 -4.07
CA ILE A 199 5.34 -9.62 -3.46
C ILE A 199 4.12 -8.74 -3.11
N ASN A 200 2.92 -9.10 -3.58
CA ASN A 200 1.71 -8.31 -3.36
C ASN A 200 1.31 -8.25 -1.87
N CYS A 201 1.75 -7.20 -1.16
CA CYS A 201 1.63 -7.02 0.29
C CYS A 201 0.61 -5.93 0.66
#